data_AF-A0A1V0GVH7-F1
#
_entry.id   AF-A0A1V0GVH7-F1
#
_cell.length_a   1.000
_cell.length_b   1.000
_cell.length_c   1.000
_cell.angle_alpha   90.00
_cell.angle_beta   90.00
_cell.angle_gamma   90.00
#
_symmetry.space_group_name_H-M   'P 1'
#
loop_
_entity.id
_entity.type
_entity.pdbx_description
1 polymer ?
#
loop_
_entity_poly.entity_id
_entity_poly.type
_entity_poly.pdbx_seq_one_letter_code
_entity_poly.pdbx_strand_id
1 'polypeptide(L)'
;MTEALDKLIAAVAAGDLTVDGAPALSMEMSGIVYAALGDDLWATCVDAFDGSLDSAVAIKDALLPGWEWGRLVSHGTMVVATREGPYQSFSDGSANPARALLLATLRAVKGGADG
;
A
#
# COMPACT_ATOMS: atom_id res chain seq x y z
N MET A 1 9.96 -12.69 -2.46
CA MET A 1 9.18 -11.59 -1.87
C MET A 1 8.03 -11.09 -2.77
N THR A 2 7.89 -11.59 -4.00
CA THR A 2 7.01 -11.00 -5.04
C THR A 2 5.59 -11.54 -5.07
N GLU A 3 5.37 -12.85 -4.98
CA GLU A 3 4.02 -13.44 -5.20
C GLU A 3 2.97 -13.03 -4.16
N ALA A 4 3.37 -12.97 -2.88
CA ALA A 4 2.53 -12.53 -1.77
C ALA A 4 2.11 -11.05 -1.90
N LEU A 5 3.07 -10.17 -2.21
CA LEU A 5 2.80 -8.75 -2.43
C LEU A 5 1.96 -8.52 -3.70
N ASP A 6 2.17 -9.32 -4.75
CA ASP A 6 1.36 -9.30 -5.97
C ASP A 6 -0.11 -9.66 -5.70
N LYS A 7 -0.34 -10.71 -4.91
CA LYS A 7 -1.68 -11.12 -4.47
C LYS A 7 -2.36 -10.03 -3.63
N LEU A 8 -1.61 -9.34 -2.76
CA LEU A 8 -2.13 -8.21 -1.99
C LEU A 8 -2.56 -7.05 -2.88
N ILE A 9 -1.70 -6.65 -3.81
CA ILE A 9 -2.00 -5.56 -4.75
C ILE A 9 -3.25 -5.91 -5.57
N ALA A 10 -3.35 -7.16 -6.04
CA ALA A 10 -4.51 -7.63 -6.78
C ALA A 10 -5.80 -7.59 -5.93
N ALA A 11 -5.75 -8.04 -4.68
CA ALA A 11 -6.89 -8.02 -3.76
C ALA A 11 -7.36 -6.59 -3.45
N VAL A 12 -6.44 -5.70 -3.09
CA VAL A 12 -6.75 -4.28 -2.82
C VAL A 12 -7.30 -3.60 -4.08
N ALA A 13 -6.76 -3.91 -5.26
CA ALA A 13 -7.25 -3.37 -6.54
C ALA A 13 -8.63 -3.90 -6.93
N ALA A 14 -8.90 -5.19 -6.70
CA ALA A 14 -10.22 -5.80 -6.88
C ALA A 14 -11.24 -5.26 -5.87
N GLY A 15 -10.77 -4.65 -4.79
CA GLY A 15 -11.61 -4.20 -3.70
C GLY A 15 -12.20 -5.34 -2.89
N ASP A 16 -11.54 -6.49 -2.92
CA ASP A 16 -11.86 -7.68 -2.17
C ASP A 16 -10.55 -8.13 -1.51
N LEU A 17 -10.48 -7.97 -0.18
CA LEU A 17 -9.32 -8.36 0.62
C LEU A 17 -9.27 -9.89 0.85
N THR A 18 -9.75 -10.68 -0.11
CA THR A 18 -9.63 -12.14 -0.15
C THR A 18 -8.78 -12.61 -1.33
N VAL A 19 -8.01 -13.69 -1.13
CA VAL A 19 -7.26 -14.42 -2.18
C VAL A 19 -7.67 -15.88 -2.06
N ASP A 20 -8.22 -16.43 -3.14
CA ASP A 20 -8.72 -17.82 -3.21
C ASP A 20 -9.75 -18.16 -2.10
N GLY A 21 -10.57 -17.17 -1.69
CA GLY A 21 -11.60 -17.34 -0.66
C GLY A 21 -11.09 -17.36 0.78
N ALA A 22 -9.78 -17.24 0.99
CA ALA A 22 -9.16 -16.91 2.27
C ALA A 22 -8.90 -15.40 2.35
N PRO A 23 -8.75 -14.79 3.54
CA PRO A 23 -8.25 -13.42 3.64
C PRO A 23 -6.96 -13.30 2.83
N ALA A 24 -6.88 -12.31 1.95
CA ALA A 24 -5.80 -12.12 0.98
C ALA A 24 -4.45 -12.19 1.67
N LEU A 25 -4.39 -11.67 2.89
CA LEU A 25 -3.25 -11.71 3.77
C LEU A 25 -3.30 -12.97 4.67
N SER A 26 -3.01 -14.14 4.09
CA SER A 26 -2.77 -15.37 4.85
C SER A 26 -1.52 -15.23 5.74
N MET A 27 -1.27 -16.16 6.68
CA MET A 27 -0.10 -16.12 7.59
C MET A 27 1.25 -15.91 6.87
N GLU A 28 1.40 -16.39 5.63
CA GLU A 28 2.62 -16.17 4.81
C GLU A 28 2.78 -14.71 4.37
N MET A 29 1.68 -14.04 4.02
CA MET A 29 1.64 -12.60 3.75
C MET A 29 1.79 -11.78 5.03
N SER A 30 1.26 -12.30 6.14
CA SER A 30 1.57 -11.77 7.46
C SER A 30 3.08 -11.78 7.67
N GLY A 31 3.83 -12.86 7.38
CA GLY A 31 5.29 -12.89 7.60
C GLY A 31 6.09 -11.72 6.99
N ILE A 32 5.74 -11.26 5.78
CA ILE A 32 6.42 -10.12 5.12
C ILE A 32 5.93 -8.78 5.68
N VAL A 33 4.62 -8.62 5.86
CA VAL A 33 4.02 -7.39 6.42
C VAL A 33 4.40 -7.23 7.90
N TYR A 34 4.45 -8.33 8.65
CA TYR A 34 4.74 -8.43 10.07
C TYR A 34 6.23 -8.28 10.36
N ALA A 35 7.11 -8.84 9.52
CA ALA A 35 8.56 -8.61 9.63
C ALA A 35 8.96 -7.16 9.29
N ALA A 36 8.21 -6.50 8.40
CA ALA A 36 8.44 -5.10 8.04
C ALA A 36 7.75 -4.10 8.99
N LEU A 37 6.62 -4.47 9.64
CA LEU A 37 5.69 -3.47 10.19
C LEU A 37 5.04 -3.78 11.56
N GLY A 38 5.12 -5.01 12.08
CA GLY A 38 4.56 -5.40 13.39
C GLY A 38 3.03 -5.63 13.44
N ASP A 39 2.52 -6.08 14.61
CA ASP A 39 1.12 -6.46 14.86
C ASP A 39 0.10 -5.34 14.57
N ASP A 40 0.42 -4.09 14.92
CA ASP A 40 -0.50 -2.95 14.81
C ASP A 40 -0.77 -2.53 13.35
N LEU A 41 0.12 -2.90 12.41
CA LEU A 41 -0.07 -2.50 11.03
C LEU A 41 -1.12 -3.33 10.28
N TRP A 42 -1.54 -4.47 10.85
CA TRP A 42 -2.65 -5.28 10.33
C TRP A 42 -3.97 -4.50 10.33
N ALA A 43 -4.38 -4.03 11.52
CA ALA A 43 -5.61 -3.27 11.68
C ALA A 43 -5.57 -2.01 10.81
N THR A 44 -4.40 -1.37 10.77
CA THR A 44 -4.15 -0.20 9.94
C THR A 44 -4.36 -0.48 8.44
N CYS A 45 -3.92 -1.63 7.92
CA CYS A 45 -4.15 -2.01 6.52
C CYS A 45 -5.62 -2.22 6.18
N VAL A 46 -6.37 -2.87 7.07
CA VAL A 46 -7.81 -3.06 6.90
C VAL A 46 -8.54 -1.72 6.93
N ASP A 47 -8.22 -0.85 7.89
CA ASP A 47 -8.80 0.48 7.99
C ASP A 47 -8.50 1.32 6.73
N ALA A 48 -7.27 1.25 6.21
CA ALA A 48 -6.87 1.93 4.98
C ALA A 48 -7.66 1.42 3.75
N PHE A 49 -7.88 0.11 3.67
CA PHE A 49 -8.69 -0.50 2.62
C PHE A 49 -10.16 -0.08 2.70
N ASP A 50 -10.72 0.01 3.91
CA ASP A 50 -12.10 0.44 4.18
C ASP A 50 -12.29 1.95 3.98
N GLY A 51 -11.21 2.73 3.99
CA GLY A 51 -11.20 4.11 3.54
C GLY A 51 -10.54 5.12 4.47
N SER A 52 -9.91 4.67 5.55
CA SER A 52 -9.15 5.54 6.43
C SER A 52 -7.89 6.05 5.74
N LEU A 53 -7.91 7.32 5.34
CA LEU A 53 -6.75 7.96 4.74
C LEU A 53 -5.61 8.07 5.76
N ASP A 54 -5.91 8.32 7.04
CA ASP A 54 -4.91 8.39 8.10
C ASP A 54 -4.17 7.05 8.25
N SER A 55 -4.90 5.94 8.17
CA SER A 55 -4.31 4.61 8.19
C SER A 55 -3.46 4.35 6.94
N ALA A 56 -3.92 4.79 5.76
CA ALA A 56 -3.13 4.68 4.52
C ALA A 56 -1.83 5.49 4.57
N VAL A 57 -1.85 6.67 5.20
CA VAL A 57 -0.67 7.51 5.43
C VAL A 57 0.27 6.85 6.44
N ALA A 58 -0.25 6.31 7.54
CA ALA A 58 0.56 5.60 8.53
C ALA A 58 1.31 4.42 7.91
N ILE A 59 0.65 3.64 7.04
CA ILE A 59 1.29 2.55 6.28
C ILE A 59 2.37 3.09 5.34
N LYS A 60 2.07 4.17 4.63
CA LYS A 60 3.03 4.81 3.72
C LYS A 60 4.26 5.33 4.46
N ASP A 61 4.10 5.94 5.63
CA ASP A 61 5.22 6.47 6.41
C ASP A 61 6.05 5.35 7.04
N ALA A 62 5.41 4.23 7.40
CA ALA A 62 6.11 3.05 7.90
C ALA A 62 6.90 2.31 6.81
N LEU A 63 6.33 2.13 5.62
CA LEU A 63 6.95 1.38 4.52
C LEU A 63 7.91 2.21 3.67
N LEU A 64 7.64 3.50 3.53
CA LEU A 64 8.39 4.42 2.66
C LEU A 64 8.75 5.68 3.47
N PRO A 65 9.62 5.54 4.48
CA PRO A 65 10.07 6.68 5.27
C PRO A 65 10.75 7.71 4.37
N GLY A 66 10.43 8.99 4.56
CA GLY A 66 11.00 10.09 3.74
C GLY A 66 10.41 10.27 2.34
N TRP A 67 9.60 9.33 1.85
CA TRP A 67 8.86 9.52 0.60
C TRP A 67 7.73 10.55 0.82
N GLU A 68 7.45 11.35 -0.19
CA GLU A 68 6.31 12.26 -0.21
C GLU A 68 5.08 11.56 -0.79
N TRP A 69 3.90 12.04 -0.43
CA TRP A 69 2.66 11.62 -1.07
C TRP A 69 1.77 12.81 -1.39
N GLY A 70 0.86 12.62 -2.34
CA GLY A 70 -0.07 13.67 -2.72
C GLY A 70 -1.24 13.14 -3.52
N ARG A 71 -2.24 14.02 -3.72
CA ARG A 71 -3.40 13.75 -4.56
C ARG A 71 -3.35 14.62 -5.81
N LEU A 72 -3.40 14.00 -6.97
CA LEU A 72 -3.56 14.73 -8.22
C LEU A 72 -5.02 15.18 -8.36
N VAL A 73 -5.22 16.50 -8.31
CA VAL A 73 -6.53 17.17 -8.25
C VAL A 73 -7.42 16.79 -9.44
N SER A 74 -6.82 16.52 -10.59
CA SER A 74 -7.52 16.27 -11.85
C SER A 74 -8.21 14.90 -11.92
N HIS A 75 -7.73 13.88 -11.21
CA HIS A 75 -8.14 12.48 -11.46
C HIS A 75 -8.43 11.65 -10.20
N GLY A 76 -8.37 12.25 -9.00
CA GLY A 76 -8.53 11.49 -7.76
C GLY A 76 -7.44 10.46 -7.51
N THR A 77 -6.35 10.53 -8.29
CA THR A 77 -5.19 9.65 -8.22
C THR A 77 -4.32 10.04 -7.04
N MET A 78 -3.88 9.03 -6.29
CA MET A 78 -2.88 9.20 -5.24
C MET A 78 -1.50 8.87 -5.80
N VAL A 79 -0.50 9.61 -5.35
CA VAL A 79 0.90 9.46 -5.77
C VAL A 79 1.76 9.35 -4.53
N VAL A 80 2.73 8.45 -4.57
CA VAL A 80 3.89 8.43 -3.67
C VAL A 80 5.15 8.64 -4.49
N ALA A 81 6.08 9.46 -4.01
CA ALA A 81 7.30 9.78 -4.72
C ALA A 81 8.46 10.04 -3.76
N THR A 82 9.68 9.71 -4.16
CA THR A 82 10.88 10.12 -3.44
C THR A 82 11.62 11.21 -4.22
N ARG A 83 12.19 12.16 -3.47
CA ARG A 83 13.18 13.12 -3.99
C ARG A 83 14.61 12.72 -3.64
N GLU A 84 14.78 11.70 -2.81
CA GLU A 84 16.09 11.17 -2.44
C GLU A 84 16.52 10.15 -3.49
N GLY A 85 17.61 10.45 -4.20
CA GLY A 85 18.12 9.62 -5.30
C GLY A 85 17.44 9.89 -6.64
N PRO A 86 17.45 8.93 -7.58
CA PRO A 86 16.75 9.09 -8.86
C PRO A 86 15.25 9.26 -8.60
N TYR A 87 14.65 10.30 -9.18
CA TYR A 87 13.23 10.58 -9.01
C TYR A 87 12.39 9.36 -9.40
N GLN A 88 11.67 8.81 -8.43
CA GLN A 88 10.73 7.72 -8.61
C GLN A 88 9.37 8.14 -8.08
N SER A 89 8.32 7.81 -8.83
CA SER A 89 6.94 8.07 -8.44
C SER A 89 6.04 6.92 -8.85
N PHE A 90 5.17 6.51 -7.94
CA PHE A 90 4.14 5.49 -8.17
C PHE A 90 2.78 6.11 -7.90
N SER A 91 1.80 5.76 -8.72
CA SER A 91 0.48 6.35 -8.65
C SER A 91 -0.60 5.32 -8.91
N ASP A 92 -1.72 5.44 -8.22
CA ASP A 92 -2.89 4.61 -8.45
C ASP A 92 -4.19 5.41 -8.28
N GLY A 93 -5.23 4.97 -8.98
CA GLY A 93 -6.54 5.62 -9.01
C GLY A 93 -7.60 4.68 -8.42
N SER A 94 -8.36 5.19 -7.46
CA SER A 94 -9.52 4.49 -6.90
C SER A 94 -10.59 5.51 -6.53
N ALA A 95 -11.85 5.08 -6.50
CA ALA A 95 -12.94 5.89 -5.94
C ALA A 95 -12.67 6.26 -4.47
N ASN A 96 -11.87 5.45 -3.78
CA ASN A 96 -11.44 5.69 -2.41
C ASN A 96 -9.97 6.16 -2.37
N PRO A 97 -9.68 7.39 -1.94
CA PRO A 97 -8.31 7.91 -1.91
C PRO A 97 -7.40 7.14 -0.95
N ALA A 98 -7.91 6.59 0.16
CA ALA A 98 -7.09 5.79 1.05
C ALA A 98 -6.61 4.51 0.36
N ARG A 99 -7.51 3.84 -0.37
CA ARG A 99 -7.19 2.64 -1.15
C ARG A 99 -6.22 2.93 -2.28
N ALA A 100 -6.39 4.06 -2.97
CA ALA A 100 -5.45 4.52 -4.00
C ALA A 100 -4.04 4.78 -3.43
N LEU A 101 -3.94 5.40 -2.26
CA LEU A 101 -2.66 5.65 -1.59
C LEU A 101 -2.00 4.33 -1.14
N LEU A 102 -2.80 3.40 -0.60
CA LEU A 102 -2.33 2.06 -0.23
C LEU A 102 -1.76 1.33 -1.45
N LEU A 103 -2.47 1.32 -2.58
CA LEU A 103 -1.99 0.71 -3.83
C LEU A 103 -0.69 1.33 -4.34
N ALA A 104 -0.61 2.66 -4.35
CA ALA A 104 0.59 3.37 -4.79
C ALA A 104 1.81 3.01 -3.91
N THR A 105 1.59 2.92 -2.59
CA THR A 105 2.61 2.51 -1.61
C THR A 105 3.08 1.07 -1.84
N LEU A 106 2.15 0.12 -1.95
CA LEU A 106 2.48 -1.30 -2.17
C LEU A 106 3.23 -1.51 -3.50
N ARG A 107 2.86 -0.78 -4.55
CA ARG A 107 3.56 -0.81 -5.84
C ARG A 107 4.97 -0.23 -5.75
N ALA A 108 5.18 0.82 -4.95
CA ALA A 108 6.51 1.39 -4.73
C ALA A 108 7.42 0.39 -4.01
N VAL A 109 6.94 -0.26 -2.96
CA VAL A 109 7.66 -1.33 -2.26
C VAL A 109 7.99 -2.49 -3.22
N LYS A 110 7.03 -2.91 -4.05
CA LYS A 110 7.27 -3.92 -5.09
C LYS A 110 8.33 -3.48 -6.11
N GLY A 111 8.36 -2.19 -6.43
CA GLY A 111 9.30 -1.59 -7.37
C GLY A 111 10.75 -1.52 -6.90
N GLY A 112 11.05 -2.02 -5.69
CA GLY A 112 12.39 -1.95 -5.10
C GLY A 112 12.68 -0.60 -4.45
N ALA A 113 11.64 0.09 -3.95
CA ALA A 113 11.85 1.14 -2.97
C ALA A 113 12.41 0.49 -1.70
N ASP A 114 13.73 0.47 -1.59
CA ASP A 114 14.42 0.08 -0.36
C ASP A 114 14.15 1.18 0.69
N GLY A 115 13.43 0.83 1.75
CA GLY A 115 13.17 1.68 2.92
C GLY A 115 14.33 1.70 3.91
#